data_AF-A0A5N6Y0C3-F1
#
_entry.id   AF-A0A5N6Y0C3-F1
#
_cell.length_a   1.000
_cell.length_b   1.000
_cell.length_c   1.000
_cell.angle_alpha   90.00
_cell.angle_beta   90.00
_cell.angle_gamma   90.00
#
_symmetry.space_group_name_H-M   'P 1'
#
loop_
_entity.id
_entity.type
_entity.pdbx_description
1 polymer ?
#
loop_
_entity_poly.entity_id
_entity_poly.type
_entity_poly.pdbx_seq_one_letter_code
_entity_poly.pdbx_strand_id
1 'polypeptide(L)'
;MLDLIDLGARGTCSRENRSWVLDPVDGTATFINGQQYAVCLALVENGVQKLGVLGGPNLNLETGRMHEDIVDRDGYGYQLFAVAGHGAFMRKMGTGTLLPATRIDAKPQITDPKDLDFVDCVAATSSDIAAHERLASHLGAPWPHTTDLWAAQLRYVAIAIGGCNTLIKIPRNASYRSKMWDHAGGMLIVQELGCIVSDLAGNPVDCSLGRTLAGCYGMIVAPASIHGRLVEAVKQIM
;
A
#
# COMPACT_ATOMS: atom_id res chain seq x y z
N MET A 1 -30.44 -3.79 -4.09
CA MET A 1 -29.07 -3.96 -4.63
C MET A 1 -28.42 -2.60 -4.85
N LEU A 2 -29.04 -1.71 -5.64
CA LEU A 2 -28.53 -0.34 -5.85
C LEU A 2 -28.36 0.43 -4.53
N ASP A 3 -29.32 0.31 -3.60
CA ASP A 3 -29.22 0.96 -2.29
C ASP A 3 -27.97 0.57 -1.49
N LEU A 4 -27.50 -0.67 -1.60
CA LEU A 4 -26.30 -1.14 -0.89
C LEU A 4 -25.02 -0.52 -1.46
N ILE A 5 -24.96 -0.35 -2.78
CA ILE A 5 -23.85 0.34 -3.46
C ILE A 5 -23.87 1.83 -3.04
N ASP A 6 -25.06 2.43 -3.02
CA ASP A 6 -25.24 3.84 -2.67
C ASP A 6 -24.89 4.16 -1.22
N LEU A 7 -24.86 3.17 -0.31
CA LEU A 7 -24.32 3.37 1.04
C LEU A 7 -22.87 3.86 1.01
N GLY A 8 -22.06 3.40 0.04
CA GLY A 8 -20.68 3.86 -0.17
C GLY A 8 -20.59 5.32 -0.61
N ALA A 9 -21.65 5.89 -1.17
CA ALA A 9 -21.70 7.30 -1.57
C ALA A 9 -22.04 8.25 -0.41
N ARG A 10 -22.61 7.74 0.69
CA ARG A 10 -23.14 8.56 1.79
C ARG A 10 -22.13 8.81 2.91
N GLY A 11 -21.08 7.99 2.99
CA GLY A 11 -20.06 8.05 4.03
C GLY A 11 -18.91 9.02 3.74
N THR A 12 -18.27 9.48 4.80
CA THR A 12 -16.99 10.20 4.80
C THR A 12 -16.22 9.85 6.08
N CYS A 13 -14.89 9.77 6.03
CA CYS A 13 -14.11 9.64 7.26
C CYS A 13 -13.98 11.01 7.94
N SER A 14 -14.06 11.02 9.29
CA SER A 14 -13.88 12.20 10.12
C SER A 14 -13.20 11.85 11.46
N ARG A 15 -12.95 12.87 12.29
CA ARG A 15 -12.36 12.71 13.64
C ARG A 15 -13.34 12.18 14.68
N GLU A 16 -14.62 12.06 14.32
CA GLU A 16 -15.70 11.78 15.26
C GLU A 16 -16.53 10.55 14.86
N ASN A 17 -16.07 9.79 13.85
CA ASN A 17 -16.83 8.66 13.34
C ASN A 17 -16.00 7.40 13.11
N ARG A 18 -16.75 6.32 12.89
CA ARG A 18 -16.25 5.03 12.43
C ARG A 18 -16.82 4.77 11.04
N SER A 19 -15.91 4.55 10.09
CA SER A 19 -16.22 4.46 8.66
C SER A 19 -15.52 3.26 8.02
N TRP A 20 -16.24 2.56 7.17
CA TRP A 20 -15.65 1.58 6.26
C TRP A 20 -15.16 2.27 5.00
N VAL A 21 -13.98 1.91 4.54
CA VAL A 21 -13.36 2.37 3.30
C VAL A 21 -13.17 1.16 2.40
N LEU A 22 -13.72 1.20 1.20
CA LEU A 22 -13.77 0.06 0.27
C LEU A 22 -13.29 0.49 -1.11
N ASP A 23 -12.35 -0.26 -1.67
CA ASP A 23 -12.17 -0.38 -3.11
C ASP A 23 -12.57 -1.80 -3.52
N PRO A 24 -13.69 -1.99 -4.25
CA PRO A 24 -14.13 -3.32 -4.63
C PRO A 24 -13.17 -3.99 -5.62
N VAL A 25 -12.45 -3.22 -6.46
CA VAL A 25 -11.48 -3.72 -7.45
C VAL A 25 -10.38 -2.68 -7.66
N ASP A 26 -9.39 -2.67 -6.77
CA ASP A 26 -8.16 -1.91 -6.94
C ASP A 26 -7.32 -2.56 -8.05
N GLY A 27 -6.91 -1.74 -9.01
CA GLY A 27 -6.29 -2.19 -10.25
C GLY A 27 -7.29 -2.72 -11.28
N THR A 28 -8.40 -2.01 -11.51
CA THR A 28 -9.41 -2.42 -12.50
C THR A 28 -8.81 -2.66 -13.90
N ALA A 29 -7.80 -1.88 -14.31
CA ALA A 29 -7.15 -2.05 -15.61
C ALA A 29 -6.43 -3.41 -15.74
N THR A 30 -5.70 -3.81 -14.70
CA THR A 30 -4.98 -5.08 -14.65
C THR A 30 -5.93 -6.26 -14.40
N PHE A 31 -7.01 -6.05 -13.65
CA PHE A 31 -8.12 -7.01 -13.55
C PHE A 31 -8.69 -7.39 -14.92
N ILE A 32 -8.96 -6.39 -15.78
CA ILE A 32 -9.48 -6.63 -17.15
C ILE A 32 -8.52 -7.49 -17.99
N ASN A 33 -7.20 -7.36 -17.76
CA ASN A 33 -6.17 -8.12 -18.45
C ASN A 33 -5.91 -9.51 -17.82
N GLY A 34 -6.60 -9.87 -16.74
CA GLY A 34 -6.32 -11.10 -15.99
C GLY A 34 -4.98 -11.08 -15.24
N GLN A 35 -4.48 -9.89 -14.93
CA GLN A 35 -3.25 -9.64 -14.17
C GLN A 35 -3.57 -9.49 -12.66
N GLN A 36 -2.64 -8.95 -11.88
CA GLN A 36 -2.83 -8.74 -10.45
C GLN A 36 -3.90 -7.66 -10.17
N TYR A 37 -4.70 -7.88 -9.12
CA TYR A 37 -5.68 -6.91 -8.61
C TYR A 37 -5.99 -7.22 -7.14
N ALA A 38 -6.64 -6.28 -6.45
CA ALA A 38 -7.01 -6.46 -5.06
C ALA A 38 -8.46 -6.05 -4.76
N VAL A 39 -9.08 -6.75 -3.82
CA VAL A 39 -10.31 -6.34 -3.13
C VAL A 39 -9.92 -5.78 -1.78
N CYS A 40 -10.27 -4.53 -1.50
CA CYS A 40 -9.67 -3.77 -0.42
C CYS A 40 -10.71 -3.23 0.54
N LEU A 41 -10.60 -3.59 1.82
CA LEU A 41 -11.49 -3.09 2.87
C LEU A 41 -10.69 -2.62 4.07
N ALA A 42 -11.01 -1.44 4.58
CA ALA A 42 -10.44 -0.92 5.81
C ALA A 42 -11.52 -0.33 6.70
N LEU A 43 -11.26 -0.36 7.99
CA LEU A 43 -12.03 0.34 8.99
C LEU A 43 -11.20 1.50 9.54
N VAL A 44 -11.74 2.71 9.41
CA VAL A 44 -11.16 3.94 9.95
C VAL A 44 -12.05 4.43 11.09
N GLU A 45 -11.45 4.76 12.22
CA GLU A 45 -12.13 5.33 13.37
C GLU A 45 -11.35 6.55 13.87
N ASN A 46 -12.04 7.68 13.98
CA ASN A 46 -11.49 8.97 14.38
C ASN A 46 -10.23 9.37 13.58
N GLY A 47 -10.25 9.10 12.27
CA GLY A 47 -9.15 9.41 11.36
C GLY A 47 -7.99 8.42 11.34
N VAL A 48 -8.07 7.30 12.08
CA VAL A 48 -6.99 6.30 12.18
C VAL A 48 -7.49 4.92 11.77
N GLN A 49 -6.70 4.17 11.02
CA GLN A 49 -7.03 2.79 10.64
C GLN A 49 -7.05 1.88 11.87
N LYS A 50 -8.09 1.05 11.97
CA LYS A 50 -8.25 0.03 13.04
C LYS A 50 -8.17 -1.39 12.52
N LEU A 51 -8.63 -1.59 11.28
CA LEU A 51 -8.60 -2.87 10.57
C LEU A 51 -8.27 -2.61 9.10
N GLY A 52 -7.47 -3.48 8.49
CA GLY A 52 -7.19 -3.51 7.06
C GLY A 52 -7.27 -4.95 6.57
N VAL A 53 -7.91 -5.16 5.41
CA VAL A 53 -8.08 -6.46 4.76
C VAL A 53 -7.89 -6.28 3.27
N LEU A 54 -6.93 -7.00 2.69
CA LEU A 54 -6.64 -7.04 1.27
C LEU A 54 -6.76 -8.47 0.77
N GLY A 55 -7.74 -8.73 -0.10
CA GLY A 55 -7.80 -9.96 -0.87
C GLY A 55 -7.06 -9.76 -2.18
N GLY A 56 -6.05 -10.59 -2.46
CA GLY A 56 -5.41 -10.69 -3.77
C GLY A 56 -5.77 -12.04 -4.39
N PRO A 57 -6.86 -12.15 -5.18
CA PRO A 57 -7.32 -13.42 -5.74
C PRO A 57 -6.31 -14.05 -6.70
N ASN A 58 -5.52 -13.21 -7.38
CA ASN A 58 -4.49 -13.62 -8.31
C ASN A 58 -3.08 -13.65 -7.68
N LEU A 59 -2.97 -13.47 -6.36
CA LEU A 59 -1.68 -13.36 -5.69
C LEU A 59 -0.93 -14.69 -5.74
N ASN A 60 0.20 -14.68 -6.45
CA ASN A 60 1.17 -15.78 -6.48
C ASN A 60 2.40 -15.43 -5.63
N LEU A 61 2.79 -16.35 -4.75
CA LEU A 61 3.89 -16.16 -3.79
C LEU A 61 5.08 -17.10 -4.03
N GLU A 62 5.03 -17.96 -5.05
CA GLU A 62 6.03 -19.02 -5.26
C GLU A 62 7.43 -18.47 -5.57
N THR A 63 7.49 -17.32 -6.23
CA THR A 63 8.74 -16.66 -6.64
C THR A 63 9.35 -15.78 -5.56
N GLY A 64 8.65 -15.53 -4.44
CA GLY A 64 9.08 -14.62 -3.38
C GLY A 64 9.09 -13.12 -3.75
N ARG A 65 8.75 -12.78 -5.00
CA ARG A 65 8.57 -11.40 -5.50
C ARG A 65 7.33 -11.36 -6.39
N MET A 66 6.48 -10.36 -6.16
CA MET A 66 5.31 -10.12 -6.99
C MET A 66 5.69 -9.59 -8.37
N HIS A 67 5.01 -10.09 -9.39
CA HIS A 67 5.01 -9.55 -10.74
C HIS A 67 3.56 -9.42 -11.22
N GLU A 68 3.28 -8.38 -12.00
CA GLU A 68 1.94 -8.09 -12.53
C GLU A 68 1.37 -9.25 -13.37
N ASP A 69 2.24 -9.94 -14.12
CA ASP A 69 1.86 -11.01 -15.05
C ASP A 69 1.95 -12.43 -14.46
N ILE A 70 2.64 -12.59 -13.33
CA ILE A 70 2.79 -13.89 -12.67
C ILE A 70 1.70 -14.00 -11.61
N VAL A 71 0.61 -14.69 -11.99
CA VAL A 71 -0.62 -14.78 -11.21
C VAL A 71 -0.94 -16.20 -10.78
N ASP A 72 -1.70 -16.35 -9.70
CA ASP A 72 -2.41 -17.59 -9.37
C ASP A 72 -3.61 -17.72 -10.32
N ARG A 73 -3.61 -18.75 -11.17
CA ARG A 73 -4.68 -18.99 -12.17
C ARG A 73 -5.68 -20.05 -11.72
N ASP A 74 -5.24 -20.97 -10.86
CA ASP A 74 -5.98 -22.19 -10.53
C ASP A 74 -6.49 -22.16 -9.09
N GLY A 75 -5.89 -21.34 -8.24
CA GLY A 75 -6.28 -21.12 -6.86
C GLY A 75 -7.17 -19.90 -6.67
N TYR A 76 -7.14 -19.41 -5.44
CA TYR A 76 -7.91 -18.24 -4.99
C TYR A 76 -6.99 -17.17 -4.39
N GLY A 77 -5.67 -17.32 -4.54
CA GLY A 77 -4.69 -16.41 -3.95
C GLY A 77 -4.77 -16.33 -2.43
N TYR A 78 -4.56 -15.11 -1.91
CA TYR A 78 -4.38 -14.88 -0.48
C TYR A 78 -5.14 -13.66 0.01
N GLN A 79 -5.50 -13.71 1.29
CA GLN A 79 -5.95 -12.56 2.05
C GLN A 79 -4.85 -12.15 3.01
N LEU A 80 -4.50 -10.87 3.01
CA LEU A 80 -3.70 -10.23 4.05
C LEU A 80 -4.61 -9.37 4.90
N PHE A 81 -4.35 -9.32 6.21
CA PHE A 81 -5.12 -8.47 7.11
C PHE A 81 -4.33 -8.06 8.34
N ALA A 82 -4.75 -6.96 8.96
CA ALA A 82 -4.14 -6.43 10.17
C ALA A 82 -5.21 -5.79 11.06
N VAL A 83 -5.05 -5.96 12.37
CA VAL A 83 -5.78 -5.22 13.40
C VAL A 83 -4.75 -4.37 14.13
N ALA A 84 -5.04 -3.09 14.34
CA ALA A 84 -4.11 -2.17 14.98
C ALA A 84 -3.61 -2.72 16.34
N GLY A 85 -2.30 -2.80 16.51
CA GLY A 85 -1.59 -3.29 17.69
C GLY A 85 -1.49 -4.83 17.82
N HIS A 86 -1.93 -5.60 16.82
CA HIS A 86 -1.99 -7.06 16.89
C HIS A 86 -1.13 -7.79 15.84
N GLY A 87 -0.38 -7.05 15.03
CA GLY A 87 0.38 -7.58 13.91
C GLY A 87 -0.45 -7.74 12.64
N ALA A 88 0.26 -8.09 11.56
CA ALA A 88 -0.35 -8.47 10.29
C ALA A 88 -0.29 -9.99 10.08
N PHE A 89 -1.26 -10.50 9.33
CA PHE A 89 -1.49 -11.90 9.11
C PHE A 89 -1.82 -12.14 7.64
N MET A 90 -1.58 -13.36 7.17
CA MET A 90 -2.06 -13.81 5.87
C MET A 90 -2.72 -15.18 5.98
N ARG A 91 -3.61 -15.47 5.04
CA ARG A 91 -4.19 -16.80 4.85
C ARG A 91 -4.42 -17.06 3.38
N LYS A 92 -4.36 -18.32 2.96
CA LYS A 92 -4.83 -18.72 1.63
C LYS A 92 -6.36 -18.54 1.58
N MET A 93 -6.90 -18.10 0.44
CA MET A 93 -8.34 -18.03 0.24
C MET A 93 -8.88 -19.34 -0.35
N GLY A 94 -10.18 -19.54 -0.25
CA GLY A 94 -10.88 -20.70 -0.79
C GLY A 94 -12.39 -20.43 -0.86
N THR A 95 -13.16 -21.41 -1.34
CA THR A 95 -14.61 -21.28 -1.56
C THR A 95 -15.47 -21.50 -0.32
N GLY A 96 -14.86 -21.88 0.80
CA GLY A 96 -15.55 -22.27 2.02
C GLY A 96 -15.27 -21.35 3.20
N THR A 97 -15.14 -21.96 4.38
CA THR A 97 -14.78 -21.26 5.61
C THR A 97 -13.36 -20.69 5.53
N LEU A 98 -13.09 -19.69 6.38
CA LEU A 98 -11.76 -19.08 6.44
C LEU A 98 -10.70 -20.13 6.81
N LEU A 99 -9.71 -20.29 5.94
CA LEU A 99 -8.54 -21.12 6.23
C LEU A 99 -7.70 -20.52 7.36
N PRO A 100 -6.85 -21.33 8.04
CA PRO A 100 -5.97 -20.83 9.09
C PRO A 100 -5.09 -19.68 8.61
N ALA A 101 -4.89 -18.69 9.49
CA ALA A 101 -4.00 -17.57 9.23
C ALA A 101 -2.64 -17.79 9.87
N THR A 102 -1.61 -17.33 9.19
CA THR A 102 -0.23 -17.28 9.66
C THR A 102 0.13 -15.82 9.93
N ARG A 103 0.85 -15.56 11.02
CA ARG A 103 1.40 -14.22 11.30
C ARG A 103 2.50 -13.92 10.28
N ILE A 104 2.55 -12.70 9.77
CA ILE A 104 3.62 -12.22 8.91
C ILE A 104 4.72 -11.63 9.81
N ASP A 105 5.98 -12.00 9.56
CA ASP A 105 7.12 -11.49 10.31
C ASP A 105 7.36 -10.01 10.04
N ALA A 106 7.79 -9.29 11.08
CA ALA A 106 8.19 -7.89 10.99
C ALA A 106 9.28 -7.68 9.93
N LYS A 107 9.29 -6.51 9.29
CA LYS A 107 10.26 -6.23 8.23
C LYS A 107 11.66 -6.02 8.80
N PRO A 108 12.70 -6.58 8.15
CA PRO A 108 14.08 -6.33 8.51
C PRO A 108 14.36 -4.82 8.54
N GLN A 109 15.14 -4.40 9.54
CA GLN A 109 15.59 -3.03 9.61
C GLN A 109 16.70 -2.80 8.60
N ILE A 110 16.60 -1.71 7.85
CA ILE A 110 17.54 -1.27 6.82
C ILE A 110 18.27 -0.02 7.31
N THR A 111 19.58 0.04 7.14
CA THR A 111 20.38 1.23 7.49
C THR A 111 21.20 1.77 6.32
N ASP A 112 21.55 0.91 5.36
CA ASP A 112 22.23 1.31 4.13
C ASP A 112 21.18 1.47 3.00
N PRO A 113 21.12 2.64 2.32
CA PRO A 113 20.27 2.84 1.16
C PRO A 113 20.49 1.84 0.02
N LYS A 114 21.65 1.17 -0.04
CA LYS A 114 21.91 0.10 -1.01
C LYS A 114 20.98 -1.11 -0.84
N ASP A 115 20.42 -1.29 0.35
CA ASP A 115 19.48 -2.37 0.66
C ASP A 115 18.02 -1.96 0.42
N LEU A 116 17.77 -0.72 -0.03
CA LEU A 116 16.44 -0.30 -0.45
C LEU A 116 16.04 -1.04 -1.73
N ASP A 117 14.82 -1.55 -1.74
CA ASP A 117 14.20 -2.12 -2.93
C ASP A 117 12.81 -1.52 -3.09
N PHE A 118 12.67 -0.72 -4.13
CA PHE A 118 11.49 0.08 -4.39
C PHE A 118 10.41 -0.75 -5.08
N VAL A 119 9.16 -0.48 -4.73
CA VAL A 119 7.98 -0.81 -5.53
C VAL A 119 7.34 0.46 -6.07
N ASP A 120 6.95 0.45 -7.34
CA ASP A 120 6.35 1.60 -8.02
C ASP A 120 5.31 1.17 -9.08
N CYS A 121 4.82 2.13 -9.86
CA CYS A 121 4.07 1.90 -11.09
C CYS A 121 4.51 2.89 -12.18
N VAL A 122 5.31 2.43 -13.15
CA VAL A 122 5.82 3.32 -14.23
C VAL A 122 4.67 3.91 -15.05
N ALA A 123 3.63 3.11 -15.29
CA ALA A 123 2.49 3.51 -16.09
C ALA A 123 1.57 4.53 -15.38
N ALA A 124 1.74 4.76 -14.07
CA ALA A 124 0.94 5.71 -13.32
C ALA A 124 1.26 7.16 -13.74
N THR A 125 0.27 7.86 -14.27
CA THR A 125 0.41 9.27 -14.71
C THR A 125 0.52 10.26 -13.57
N SER A 126 0.22 9.84 -12.33
CA SER A 126 0.26 10.69 -11.15
C SER A 126 1.62 10.71 -10.44
N SER A 127 2.53 9.75 -10.71
CA SER A 127 3.88 9.69 -10.10
C SER A 127 4.94 10.38 -10.97
N ASP A 128 5.82 11.17 -10.36
CA ASP A 128 7.03 11.69 -10.98
C ASP A 128 8.18 10.67 -10.85
N ILE A 129 8.25 9.76 -11.82
CA ILE A 129 9.29 8.71 -11.90
C ILE A 129 10.70 9.31 -11.98
N ALA A 130 10.86 10.46 -12.63
CA ALA A 130 12.16 11.13 -12.71
C ALA A 130 12.58 11.68 -11.33
N ALA A 131 11.64 12.13 -10.50
CA ALA A 131 11.94 12.51 -9.11
C ALA A 131 12.34 11.29 -8.26
N HIS A 132 11.72 10.13 -8.49
CA HIS A 132 12.11 8.88 -7.81
C HIS A 132 13.54 8.46 -8.18
N GLU A 133 13.90 8.54 -9.46
CA GLU A 133 15.28 8.28 -9.92
C GLU A 133 16.29 9.24 -9.31
N ARG A 134 15.98 10.55 -9.27
CA ARG A 134 16.83 11.55 -8.60
C ARG A 134 17.01 11.24 -7.12
N LEU A 135 15.95 10.82 -6.43
CA LEU A 135 16.01 10.44 -5.02
C LEU A 135 16.89 9.23 -4.79
N ALA A 136 16.70 8.16 -5.56
CA ALA A 136 17.49 6.95 -5.46
C ALA A 136 18.97 7.24 -5.73
N SER A 137 19.26 8.04 -6.75
CA SER A 137 20.61 8.48 -7.11
C SER A 137 21.26 9.29 -5.98
N HIS A 138 20.53 10.24 -5.39
CA HIS A 138 20.99 11.05 -4.26
C HIS A 138 21.30 10.23 -3.01
N LEU A 139 20.53 9.16 -2.77
CA LEU A 139 20.73 8.24 -1.66
C LEU A 139 21.82 7.19 -1.91
N GLY A 140 22.22 6.97 -3.17
CA GLY A 140 23.03 5.82 -3.58
C GLY A 140 22.26 4.49 -3.52
N ALA A 141 20.94 4.54 -3.68
CA ALA A 141 20.05 3.39 -3.65
C ALA A 141 19.90 2.77 -5.07
N PRO A 142 19.56 1.47 -5.18
CA PRO A 142 19.31 0.83 -6.46
C PRO A 142 18.12 1.44 -7.22
N TRP A 143 18.30 1.66 -8.52
CA TRP A 143 17.25 2.10 -9.45
C TRP A 143 17.57 1.59 -10.87
N PRO A 144 16.59 1.22 -11.72
CA PRO A 144 15.14 1.27 -11.51
C PRO A 144 14.63 0.26 -10.46
N HIS A 145 13.41 0.50 -9.98
CA HIS A 145 12.70 -0.45 -9.12
C HIS A 145 12.54 -1.81 -9.81
N THR A 146 12.48 -2.87 -9.01
CA THR A 146 12.38 -4.25 -9.53
C THR A 146 10.99 -4.87 -9.36
N THR A 147 10.10 -4.18 -8.65
CA THR A 147 8.67 -4.52 -8.55
C THR A 147 7.83 -3.36 -9.08
N ASP A 148 7.15 -3.59 -10.19
CA ASP A 148 6.19 -2.66 -10.81
C ASP A 148 4.79 -3.27 -10.68
N LEU A 149 3.88 -2.59 -9.99
CA LEU A 149 2.52 -3.03 -9.73
C LEU A 149 1.51 -1.89 -9.91
N TRP A 150 0.50 -2.12 -10.73
CA TRP A 150 -0.53 -1.16 -11.06
C TRP A 150 -1.48 -0.88 -9.89
N ALA A 151 -2.03 -1.94 -9.29
CA ALA A 151 -2.94 -1.87 -8.16
C ALA A 151 -2.24 -1.26 -6.94
N ALA A 152 -2.80 -0.19 -6.36
CA ALA A 152 -2.11 0.59 -5.36
C ALA A 152 -1.88 -0.19 -4.06
N GLN A 153 -2.86 -0.97 -3.63
CA GLN A 153 -2.84 -1.78 -2.42
C GLN A 153 -1.89 -2.97 -2.55
N LEU A 154 -1.69 -3.49 -3.77
CA LEU A 154 -0.73 -4.58 -3.99
C LEU A 154 0.72 -4.16 -3.79
N ARG A 155 1.05 -2.87 -3.90
CA ARG A 155 2.38 -2.38 -3.55
C ARG A 155 2.68 -2.53 -2.06
N TYR A 156 1.67 -2.36 -1.20
CA TYR A 156 1.79 -2.66 0.23
C TYR A 156 1.87 -4.17 0.49
N VAL A 157 1.11 -4.97 -0.27
CA VAL A 157 1.20 -6.43 -0.20
C VAL A 157 2.62 -6.89 -0.54
N ALA A 158 3.23 -6.34 -1.60
CA ALA A 158 4.61 -6.65 -1.99
C ALA A 158 5.61 -6.32 -0.87
N ILE A 159 5.47 -5.17 -0.21
CA ILE A 159 6.29 -4.84 0.98
C ILE A 159 6.03 -5.85 2.11
N ALA A 160 4.78 -6.23 2.36
CA ALA A 160 4.40 -7.10 3.47
C ALA A 160 4.95 -8.53 3.32
N ILE A 161 4.79 -9.15 2.15
CA ILE A 161 5.16 -10.55 1.90
C ILE A 161 6.64 -10.72 1.53
N GLY A 162 7.29 -9.67 1.01
CA GLY A 162 8.67 -9.71 0.56
C GLY A 162 8.81 -9.51 -0.95
N GLY A 163 10.05 -9.40 -1.39
CA GLY A 163 10.41 -8.97 -2.73
C GLY A 163 10.88 -7.52 -2.73
N CYS A 164 10.16 -6.59 -2.10
CA CYS A 164 10.57 -5.20 -1.95
C CYS A 164 10.40 -4.71 -0.51
N ASN A 165 10.85 -3.51 -0.20
CA ASN A 165 10.77 -2.97 1.16
C ASN A 165 10.34 -1.50 1.26
N THR A 166 10.32 -0.78 0.14
CA THR A 166 10.10 0.67 0.16
C THR A 166 9.12 1.09 -0.94
N LEU A 167 8.19 1.98 -0.61
CA LEU A 167 7.36 2.69 -1.59
C LEU A 167 7.57 4.19 -1.39
N ILE A 168 7.73 4.90 -2.50
CA ILE A 168 7.72 6.36 -2.52
C ILE A 168 6.76 6.83 -3.61
N LYS A 169 5.95 7.83 -3.28
CA LYS A 169 5.04 8.51 -4.19
C LYS A 169 5.36 9.99 -4.17
N ILE A 170 6.11 10.46 -5.16
CA ILE A 170 6.27 11.88 -5.47
C ILE A 170 5.26 12.24 -6.56
N PRO A 171 4.23 13.04 -6.27
CA PRO A 171 3.24 13.39 -7.28
C PRO A 171 3.80 14.36 -8.33
N ARG A 172 3.40 14.22 -9.60
CA ARG A 172 3.76 15.20 -10.65
C ARG A 172 3.13 16.57 -10.42
N ASN A 173 1.98 16.61 -9.76
CA ASN A 173 1.23 17.82 -9.50
C ASN A 173 1.10 18.06 -7.99
N ALA A 174 1.49 19.24 -7.53
CA ALA A 174 1.43 19.65 -6.13
C ALA A 174 0.02 19.60 -5.51
N SER A 175 -1.03 19.76 -6.33
CA SER A 175 -2.42 19.68 -5.88
C SER A 175 -2.96 18.25 -5.80
N TYR A 176 -2.22 17.24 -6.28
CA TYR A 176 -2.65 15.85 -6.24
C TYR A 176 -2.73 15.35 -4.79
N ARG A 177 -3.81 14.62 -4.48
CA ARG A 177 -3.98 13.88 -3.22
C ARG A 177 -4.54 12.50 -3.53
N SER A 178 -3.90 11.48 -2.98
CA SER A 178 -4.33 10.10 -3.17
C SER A 178 -5.72 9.85 -2.60
N LYS A 179 -6.43 8.87 -3.18
CA LYS A 179 -7.70 8.40 -2.64
C LYS A 179 -7.45 7.51 -1.43
N MET A 180 -8.29 7.61 -0.42
CA MET A 180 -8.08 6.85 0.82
C MET A 180 -8.23 5.34 0.63
N TRP A 181 -9.12 4.91 -0.27
CA TRP A 181 -9.36 3.50 -0.56
C TRP A 181 -8.21 2.81 -1.30
N ASP A 182 -7.31 3.56 -1.94
CA ASP A 182 -6.08 3.06 -2.58
C ASP A 182 -4.97 2.74 -1.56
N HIS A 183 -5.16 3.08 -0.27
CA HIS A 183 -4.07 3.07 0.72
C HIS A 183 -4.47 2.53 2.10
N ALA A 184 -5.68 2.79 2.60
CA ALA A 184 -6.02 2.61 4.01
C ALA A 184 -5.69 1.21 4.58
N GLY A 185 -6.07 0.15 3.86
CA GLY A 185 -5.80 -1.22 4.32
C GLY A 185 -4.30 -1.55 4.32
N GLY A 186 -3.62 -1.27 3.21
CA GLY A 186 -2.19 -1.51 3.03
C GLY A 186 -1.31 -0.73 4.00
N MET A 187 -1.64 0.54 4.28
CA MET A 187 -0.92 1.35 5.26
C MET A 187 -0.89 0.69 6.63
N LEU A 188 -2.05 0.25 7.14
CA LEU A 188 -2.10 -0.44 8.44
C LEU A 188 -1.30 -1.73 8.43
N ILE A 189 -1.42 -2.53 7.36
CA ILE A 189 -0.71 -3.82 7.24
C ILE A 189 0.81 -3.61 7.36
N VAL A 190 1.39 -2.67 6.62
CA VAL A 190 2.84 -2.44 6.68
C VAL A 190 3.28 -1.77 7.99
N GLN A 191 2.43 -0.94 8.60
CA GLN A 191 2.68 -0.35 9.93
C GLN A 191 2.79 -1.44 11.01
N GLU A 192 1.88 -2.41 11.01
CA GLU A 192 1.93 -3.57 11.91
C GLU A 192 3.14 -4.49 11.67
N LEU A 193 3.87 -4.28 10.56
CA LEU A 193 5.13 -4.96 10.24
C LEU A 193 6.38 -4.12 10.53
N GLY A 194 6.23 -2.96 11.18
CA GLY A 194 7.36 -2.11 11.58
C GLY A 194 7.81 -1.10 10.53
N CYS A 195 7.01 -0.87 9.48
CA CYS A 195 7.22 0.24 8.58
C CYS A 195 6.60 1.53 9.13
N ILE A 196 7.15 2.67 8.73
CA ILE A 196 6.54 3.99 8.91
C ILE A 196 5.89 4.38 7.59
N VAL A 197 4.71 5.01 7.69
CA VAL A 197 3.97 5.61 6.57
C VAL A 197 3.79 7.09 6.85
N SER A 198 4.26 7.95 5.96
CA SER A 198 4.15 9.40 6.09
C SER A 198 3.92 10.09 4.75
N ASP A 199 3.62 11.38 4.80
CA ASP A 199 3.79 12.26 3.64
C ASP A 199 5.28 12.49 3.32
N LEU A 200 5.57 13.26 2.27
CA LEU A 200 6.95 13.57 1.86
C LEU A 200 7.73 14.44 2.87
N ALA A 201 7.04 15.10 3.80
CA ALA A 201 7.66 15.91 4.85
C ALA A 201 7.91 15.12 6.15
N GLY A 202 7.44 13.87 6.22
CA GLY A 202 7.55 13.01 7.40
C GLY A 202 6.37 13.09 8.36
N ASN A 203 5.28 13.78 7.99
CA ASN A 203 4.10 13.87 8.83
C ASN A 203 3.24 12.59 8.73
N PRO A 204 2.61 12.15 9.83
CA PRO A 204 1.72 11.01 9.82
C PRO A 204 0.48 11.27 8.93
N VAL A 205 -0.05 10.21 8.32
CA VAL A 205 -1.22 10.29 7.45
C VAL A 205 -2.51 10.46 8.27
N ASP A 206 -3.20 11.59 8.10
CA ASP A 206 -4.52 11.85 8.69
C ASP A 206 -5.65 11.38 7.74
N CYS A 207 -6.39 10.34 8.12
CA CYS A 207 -7.53 9.83 7.35
C CYS A 207 -8.88 10.45 7.75
N SER A 208 -8.88 11.51 8.55
CA SER A 208 -10.12 12.22 8.95
C SER A 208 -10.57 13.30 7.97
N LEU A 209 -9.82 13.56 6.90
CA LEU A 209 -10.04 14.70 6.01
C LEU A 209 -10.89 14.36 4.77
N GLY A 210 -11.83 13.42 4.94
CA GLY A 210 -12.80 13.06 3.93
C GLY A 210 -12.43 11.82 3.12
N ARG A 211 -12.55 11.89 1.78
CA ARG A 211 -12.39 10.75 0.85
C ARG A 211 -10.98 10.61 0.28
N THR A 212 -10.18 11.66 0.38
CA THR A 212 -8.78 11.68 -0.03
C THR A 212 -7.91 11.83 1.20
N LEU A 213 -6.63 11.48 1.05
CA LEU A 213 -5.61 11.81 2.04
C LEU A 213 -5.25 13.30 1.91
N ALA A 214 -6.21 14.19 2.16
CA ALA A 214 -6.12 15.60 1.78
C ALA A 214 -4.93 16.35 2.43
N GLY A 215 -4.58 15.96 3.65
CA GLY A 215 -3.43 16.50 4.39
C GLY A 215 -2.09 15.84 4.02
N CYS A 216 -2.08 14.80 3.19
CA CYS A 216 -0.89 14.02 2.85
C CYS A 216 -0.44 14.32 1.42
N TYR A 217 0.65 15.07 1.28
CA TYR A 217 1.27 15.28 -0.03
C TYR A 217 2.31 14.20 -0.33
N GLY A 218 2.04 13.41 -1.38
CA GLY A 218 2.84 12.22 -1.70
C GLY A 218 2.77 11.15 -0.62
N MET A 219 3.74 10.24 -0.60
CA MET A 219 3.83 9.20 0.42
C MET A 219 5.23 8.59 0.50
N ILE A 220 5.66 8.22 1.70
CA ILE A 220 6.83 7.38 1.97
C ILE A 220 6.35 6.20 2.81
N VAL A 221 6.78 5.00 2.42
CA VAL A 221 6.60 3.75 3.18
C VAL A 221 7.95 3.05 3.23
N ALA A 222 8.48 2.83 4.42
CA ALA A 222 9.77 2.15 4.59
C ALA A 222 9.92 1.59 6.00
N PRO A 223 10.84 0.64 6.25
CA PRO A 223 11.21 0.25 7.60
C PRO A 223 11.61 1.46 8.46
N ALA A 224 11.21 1.44 9.74
CA ALA A 224 11.42 2.56 10.64
C ALA A 224 12.88 3.06 10.70
N SER A 225 13.85 2.14 10.60
CA SER A 225 15.28 2.43 10.65
C SER A 225 15.83 3.29 9.51
N ILE A 226 15.18 3.34 8.33
CA ILE A 226 15.65 4.12 7.17
C ILE A 226 14.71 5.29 6.82
N HIS A 227 13.47 5.26 7.31
CA HIS A 227 12.42 6.23 6.96
C HIS A 227 12.85 7.70 7.11
N GLY A 228 13.48 8.06 8.24
CA GLY A 228 13.93 9.43 8.46
C GLY A 228 14.95 9.91 7.43
N ARG A 229 15.83 9.01 6.96
CA ARG A 229 16.82 9.32 5.92
C ARG A 229 16.15 9.55 4.56
N LEU A 230 15.07 8.81 4.24
CA LEU A 230 14.28 9.04 3.04
C LEU A 230 13.58 10.40 3.08
N VAL A 231 12.97 10.77 4.21
CA VAL A 231 12.35 12.09 4.41
C VAL A 231 13.35 13.21 4.17
N GLU A 232 14.54 13.14 4.78
CA GLU A 232 15.56 14.18 4.61
C GLU A 232 16.10 14.24 3.19
N ALA A 233 16.27 13.10 2.52
CA ALA A 233 16.68 13.06 1.12
C ALA A 233 15.63 13.67 0.19
N VAL A 234 14.34 13.40 0.42
CA VAL A 234 13.24 14.01 -0.34
C VAL A 234 13.26 15.53 -0.20
N LYS A 235 13.43 16.07 1.01
CA LYS A 235 13.51 17.52 1.25
C LYS A 235 14.67 18.20 0.51
N GLN A 236 15.74 17.47 0.18
CA GLN A 236 16.92 18.01 -0.50
C GLN A 236 16.78 18.04 -2.03
N ILE A 237 15.86 17.25 -2.58
CA ILE A 237 15.68 17.12 -4.04
C ILE A 237 14.38 17.76 -4.56
N MET A 238 13.54 18.27 -3.65
CA MET A 238 12.30 18.98 -3.93
C MET A 238 12.48 20.48 -3.72
#